data_AF-A0A921ULP6-F1
#
_entry.id   AF-A0A921ULP6-F1
#
_cell.length_a   1.000
_cell.length_b   1.000
_cell.length_c   1.000
_cell.angle_alpha   90.00
_cell.angle_beta   90.00
_cell.angle_gamma   90.00
#
_symmetry.space_group_name_H-M   'P 1'
#
loop_
_entity.id
_entity.type
_entity.pdbx_description
1 polymer ?
#
loop_
_entity_poly.entity_id
_entity_poly.type
_entity_poly.pdbx_seq_one_letter_code
_entity_poly.pdbx_strand_id
1 'polypeptide(L)'
;MKLVVALDMLIKCFNLVKDRCTKIDMLYQAMYILGSKFRWLSYEGFYTIVLEKDGEIISTALLRIHGTKVVEVPFVSTLLDYGKQGVTHHLVSVMVLASVKWRSQ
;
A
#
# COMPACT_ATOMS: atom_id res chain seq x y z
N MET A 1 6.00 -15.04 2.97
CA MET A 1 7.26 -14.29 2.70
C MET A 1 7.01 -12.94 2.02
N LYS A 2 6.15 -12.85 1.00
CA LYS A 2 5.89 -11.63 0.22
C LYS A 2 5.52 -10.38 1.04
N LEU A 3 4.67 -10.51 2.06
CA LEU A 3 4.29 -9.40 2.95
C LEU A 3 5.47 -8.81 3.72
N VAL A 4 6.44 -9.64 4.11
CA VAL A 4 7.64 -9.19 4.83
C VAL A 4 8.54 -8.36 3.92
N VAL A 5 8.72 -8.81 2.67
CA VAL A 5 9.47 -8.08 1.64
C VAL A 5 8.78 -6.76 1.29
N ALA A 6 7.46 -6.80 1.11
CA ALA A 6 6.63 -5.63 0.85
C ALA A 6 6.72 -4.59 2.01
N LEU A 7 6.70 -5.05 3.26
CA LEU A 7 6.88 -4.21 4.44
C LEU A 7 8.28 -3.57 4.47
N ASP A 8 9.33 -4.35 4.25
CA ASP A 8 10.70 -3.85 4.21
C ASP A 8 10.88 -2.76 3.13
N MET A 9 10.31 -2.97 1.94
CA MET A 9 10.30 -1.96 0.88
C MET A 9 9.60 -0.67 1.29
N LEU A 10 8.48 -0.75 2.01
CA LEU A 10 7.75 0.44 2.48
C LEU A 10 8.50 1.15 3.60
N ILE A 11 9.06 0.42 4.57
CA ILE A 11 9.86 0.97 5.67
C ILE A 11 11.08 1.71 5.11
N LYS A 12 11.78 1.14 4.13
CA LYS A 12 12.93 1.79 3.48
C LYS A 12 12.56 3.08 2.75
N CYS A 13 11.35 3.16 2.17
CA CYS A 13 10.91 4.31 1.39
C CYS A 13 10.38 5.45 2.26
N PHE A 14 9.56 5.13 3.27
CA PHE A 14 8.86 6.13 4.08
C PHE A 14 9.52 6.41 5.44
N ASN A 15 10.57 5.66 5.77
CA ASN A 15 11.06 5.51 7.13
C ASN A 15 9.94 5.00 8.07
N LEU A 16 10.28 4.77 9.33
CA LEU A 16 9.30 4.23 10.27
C LEU A 16 8.27 5.31 10.62
N VAL A 17 7.06 5.17 10.07
CA VAL A 17 5.95 6.11 10.30
C VAL A 17 5.26 5.74 11.60
N LYS A 18 5.64 6.39 12.70
CA LYS A 18 4.98 6.20 14.00
C LYS A 18 3.82 7.18 14.17
N ASP A 19 2.71 6.68 14.70
CA ASP A 19 1.65 7.53 15.20
C ASP A 19 2.17 8.49 16.28
N ARG A 20 1.78 9.76 16.18
CA ARG A 20 2.32 10.80 17.07
C ARG A 20 1.89 10.57 18.52
N CYS A 21 0.65 10.13 18.72
CA CYS A 21 0.02 9.95 20.02
C CYS A 21 0.40 8.62 20.68
N THR A 22 0.36 7.53 19.93
CA THR A 22 0.50 6.15 20.45
C THR A 22 1.86 5.51 20.17
N LYS A 23 2.69 6.12 19.31
CA LYS A 23 3.97 5.59 18.82
C LYS A 23 3.86 4.25 18.07
N ILE A 24 2.65 3.84 17.71
CA ILE A 24 2.39 2.62 16.94
C ILE A 24 2.95 2.80 15.52
N ASP A 25 3.58 1.75 15.00
CA ASP A 25 4.06 1.71 13.62
C ASP A 25 2.87 1.58 12.64
N MET A 26 2.61 2.66 11.92
CA MET A 26 1.51 2.76 10.96
C MET A 26 1.68 1.80 9.77
N LEU A 27 2.92 1.60 9.30
CA LEU A 27 3.19 0.71 8.16
C LEU A 27 2.95 -0.74 8.54
N TYR A 28 3.36 -1.13 9.74
CA TYR A 28 3.10 -2.47 10.26
C TYR A 28 1.61 -2.73 10.41
N GLN A 29 0.87 -1.79 11.02
CA GLN A 29 -0.58 -1.93 11.19
C GLN A 29 -1.31 -1.99 9.85
N ALA A 30 -0.92 -1.16 8.87
CA ALA A 30 -1.51 -1.14 7.54
C ALA A 30 -1.24 -2.42 6.75
N MET A 31 0.01 -2.91 6.77
CA MET A 31 0.43 -4.10 6.03
C MET A 31 -0.30 -5.36 6.50
N TYR A 32 -0.49 -5.49 7.82
CA TYR A 32 -1.16 -6.63 8.43
C TYR A 32 -2.66 -6.40 8.66
N ILE A 33 -3.21 -5.27 8.20
CA ILE A 33 -4.64 -4.91 8.28
C ILE A 33 -5.15 -5.07 9.73
N LEU A 34 -4.39 -4.53 10.67
CA LEU A 34 -4.69 -4.70 12.08
C LEU A 34 -5.83 -3.75 12.50
N GLY A 35 -6.86 -4.34 13.11
CA GLY A 35 -7.97 -3.59 13.68
C GLY A 35 -7.57 -2.89 14.98
N SER A 36 -8.21 -1.75 15.25
CA SER A 36 -8.04 -1.00 16.50
C SER A 36 -9.38 -0.54 17.05
N LYS A 37 -9.48 -0.50 18.38
CA LYS A 37 -10.64 0.09 19.07
C LYS A 37 -10.79 1.58 18.77
N PHE A 38 -9.69 2.25 18.38
CA PHE A 38 -9.72 3.64 17.96
C PHE A 38 -9.83 3.75 16.43
N ARG A 39 -10.90 4.37 15.94
CA ARG A 39 -11.17 4.52 14.50
C ARG A 39 -10.02 5.12 13.70
N TRP A 40 -9.27 6.07 14.26
CA TRP A 40 -8.13 6.72 13.62
C TRP A 40 -6.86 5.85 13.50
N LEU A 41 -6.85 4.69 14.17
CA LEU A 41 -5.74 3.73 14.21
C LEU A 41 -6.21 2.37 13.70
N SER A 42 -7.45 2.25 13.21
CA SER A 42 -7.95 1.02 12.61
C SER A 42 -7.54 1.00 11.14
N TYR A 43 -6.74 0.01 10.78
CA TYR A 43 -6.33 -0.26 9.42
C TYR A 43 -7.22 -1.32 8.76
N GLU A 44 -8.40 -1.59 9.34
CA GLU A 44 -9.46 -2.31 8.62
C GLU A 44 -9.84 -1.57 7.33
N GLY A 45 -10.02 -2.35 6.27
CA GLY A 45 -10.31 -1.84 4.92
C GLY A 45 -9.08 -1.32 4.16
N PHE A 46 -7.87 -1.54 4.67
CA PHE A 46 -6.65 -1.42 3.87
C PHE A 46 -6.44 -2.66 3.00
N TYR A 47 -5.83 -2.44 1.85
CA TYR A 47 -5.44 -3.47 0.91
C TYR A 47 -3.97 -3.28 0.52
N THR A 48 -3.23 -4.38 0.50
CA THR A 48 -1.85 -4.42 0.00
C THR A 48 -1.85 -4.88 -1.44
N ILE A 49 -1.26 -4.09 -2.33
CA ILE A 49 -1.01 -4.44 -3.72
C ILE A 49 0.49 -4.65 -3.90
N VAL A 50 0.85 -5.74 -4.56
CA VAL A 50 2.22 -6.13 -4.87
C VAL A 50 2.32 -6.31 -6.37
N LEU A 51 3.28 -5.63 -6.99
CA LEU A 51 3.63 -5.79 -8.40
C LEU A 51 4.91 -6.61 -8.50
N GLU A 52 4.84 -7.71 -9.23
CA GLU A 52 5.94 -8.65 -9.41
C GLU A 52 6.42 -8.65 -10.86
N LYS A 53 7.73 -8.83 -11.03
CA LYS A 53 8.38 -9.07 -12.31
C LYS A 53 9.40 -10.17 -12.12
N ASP A 54 9.34 -11.20 -12.95
CA ASP A 54 10.27 -12.35 -12.91
C ASP A 54 10.35 -13.04 -11.53
N GLY A 55 9.26 -13.01 -10.76
CA GLY A 55 9.17 -13.58 -9.41
C GLY A 55 9.64 -12.66 -8.27
N GLU A 56 10.18 -11.48 -8.60
CA GLU A 56 10.61 -10.46 -7.63
C GLU A 56 9.56 -9.37 -7.46
N ILE A 57 9.40 -8.87 -6.24
CA ILE A 57 8.51 -7.74 -5.95
C ILE A 57 9.21 -6.45 -6.37
N ILE A 58 8.72 -5.81 -7.42
CA ILE A 58 9.28 -4.56 -7.94
C ILE A 58 8.61 -3.31 -7.38
N SER A 59 7.36 -3.44 -6.92
CA SER A 59 6.64 -2.33 -6.29
C SER A 59 5.55 -2.83 -5.35
N THR A 60 5.29 -2.07 -4.30
CA THR A 60 4.28 -2.34 -3.28
C THR A 60 3.47 -1.08 -3.03
N ALA A 61 2.18 -1.21 -2.77
CA ALA A 61 1.34 -0.12 -2.34
C ALA A 61 0.31 -0.56 -1.31
N LEU A 62 -0.02 0.36 -0.40
CA LEU A 62 -1.13 0.24 0.53
C LEU A 62 -2.19 1.24 0.11
N LEU A 63 -3.41 0.76 -0.07
CA LEU A 63 -4.58 1.57 -0.40
C LEU A 63 -5.72 1.33 0.58
N ARG A 64 -6.59 2.32 0.70
CA ARG A 64 -7.83 2.24 1.46
C ARG A 64 -8.99 2.67 0.59
N ILE A 65 -10.07 1.91 0.63
CA ILE A 65 -11.27 2.19 -0.15
C ILE A 65 -12.31 2.83 0.77
N HIS A 66 -12.76 4.03 0.43
CA HIS A 66 -13.81 4.75 1.16
C HIS A 66 -15.12 4.67 0.39
N GLY A 67 -15.96 3.71 0.79
CA GLY A 67 -17.22 3.42 0.11
C GLY A 67 -17.00 3.02 -1.35
N THR A 68 -17.80 3.54 -2.27
CA THR A 68 -17.68 3.23 -3.71
C THR A 68 -16.98 4.33 -4.51
N LYS A 69 -16.58 5.44 -3.86
CA LYS A 69 -16.26 6.69 -4.56
C LYS A 69 -14.79 7.06 -4.59
N VAL A 70 -14.04 6.75 -3.53
CA VAL A 70 -12.66 7.23 -3.38
C VAL A 70 -11.76 6.07 -2.95
N VAL A 71 -10.58 6.02 -3.57
CA VAL A 71 -9.48 5.17 -3.14
C VAL A 71 -8.34 6.09 -2.72
N GLU A 72 -7.94 6.00 -1.46
CA GLU A 72 -6.73 6.63 -0.96
C GLU A 72 -5.57 5.65 -1.14
N VAL A 73 -4.43 6.14 -1.61
CA VAL A 73 -3.20 5.33 -1.73
C VAL A 73 -2.12 5.97 -0.86
N PRO A 74 -2.18 5.80 0.47
CA PRO A 74 -1.30 6.50 1.41
C PRO A 74 0.18 6.10 1.30
N PHE A 75 0.48 4.88 0.84
CA PHE A 75 1.87 4.42 0.72
C PHE A 75 2.10 3.70 -0.60
N VAL A 76 3.16 4.08 -1.31
CA VAL A 76 3.65 3.40 -2.52
C VAL A 76 5.18 3.36 -2.48
N SER A 77 5.75 2.18 -2.65
CA SER A 77 7.20 1.96 -2.75
C SER A 77 7.52 1.20 -4.02
N THR A 78 8.62 1.56 -4.67
CA THR A 78 9.15 0.91 -5.87
C THR A 78 10.64 0.66 -5.64
N LEU A 79 11.13 -0.51 -6.05
CA LEU A 79 12.57 -0.82 -6.00
C LEU A 79 13.35 0.25 -6.79
N LEU A 80 14.47 0.71 -6.23
CA LEU A 80 15.24 1.83 -6.81
C LEU A 80 15.67 1.57 -8.26
N ASP A 81 16.05 0.33 -8.57
CA ASP A 81 16.45 -0.12 -9.91
C ASP A 81 15.31 0.06 -10.96
N TYR A 82 14.08 0.15 -10.49
CA TYR A 82 12.85 0.31 -11.28
C TYR A 82 12.21 1.70 -11.17
N GLY A 83 12.75 2.60 -10.34
CA GLY A 83 12.13 3.90 -10.03
C GLY A 83 12.04 4.87 -11.23
N LYS A 84 13.05 4.87 -12.12
CA LYS A 84 13.06 5.71 -13.34
C LYS A 84 12.30 5.09 -14.52
N GLN A 85 11.73 3.90 -14.34
CA GLN A 85 11.04 3.16 -15.40
C GLN A 85 9.52 3.41 -15.41
N GLY A 86 9.03 4.39 -14.62
CA GLY A 86 7.60 4.70 -14.56
C GLY A 86 6.76 3.60 -13.91
N VAL A 87 7.36 2.75 -13.07
CA VAL A 87 6.67 1.63 -12.42
C VAL A 87 5.60 2.11 -11.44
N THR A 88 5.85 3.16 -10.66
CA THR A 88 4.84 3.77 -9.79
C THR A 88 3.64 4.27 -10.60
N HIS A 89 3.90 4.92 -11.74
CA HIS A 89 2.85 5.40 -12.63
C HIS A 89 2.04 4.24 -13.23
N HIS A 90 2.69 3.16 -13.65
CA HIS A 90 2.01 1.95 -14.12
C HIS A 90 1.15 1.32 -13.02
N LEU A 91 1.69 1.20 -11.81
CA LEU A 91 0.98 0.62 -10.67
C LEU A 91 -0.28 1.41 -10.32
N VAL A 92 -0.17 2.75 -10.27
CA VAL A 92 -1.34 3.64 -10.07
C VAL A 92 -2.32 3.54 -11.24
N SER A 93 -1.84 3.51 -12.49
CA SER A 93 -2.70 3.39 -13.67
C SER A 93 -3.47 2.07 -13.65
N VAL A 94 -2.83 0.95 -13.31
CA VAL A 94 -3.48 -0.36 -13.18
C VAL A 94 -4.53 -0.34 -12.07
N MET A 95 -4.25 0.29 -10.92
CA MET A 95 -5.24 0.45 -9.85
C MET A 95 -6.46 1.26 -10.28
N VAL A 96 -6.24 2.38 -10.99
CA VAL A 96 -7.34 3.22 -11.51
C VAL A 96 -8.16 2.46 -12.53
N LEU A 97 -7.52 1.72 -13.44
CA LEU A 97 -8.24 0.90 -14.42
C LEU A 97 -9.02 -0.24 -13.76
N ALA A 98 -8.45 -0.91 -12.76
CA ALA A 98 -9.12 -1.97 -12.01
C ALA A 98 -10.36 -1.45 -11.25
N SER A 99 -10.27 -0.26 -10.67
CA SER A 99 -11.38 0.38 -9.95
C SER A 99 -12.50 0.88 -10.89
N VAL A 100 -12.18 1.30 -12.11
CA VAL A 100 -13.18 1.58 -13.16
C VAL A 100 -13.89 0.29 -13.58
N LYS A 101 -13.15 -0.79 -13.80
CA LYS A 101 -13.74 -2.08 -14.21
C LYS A 101 -14.68 -2.66 -13.15
N TRP A 102 -14.31 -2.53 -11.87
CA TRP A 102 -15.14 -2.93 -10.73
C TRP A 102 -16.50 -2.22 -10.67
N ARG A 103 -16.63 -0.98 -11.18
CA ARG A 103 -17.91 -0.25 -11.22
C ARG A 103 -18.84 -0.68 -12.37
N SER A 104 -18.34 -1.46 -13.33
CA SER A 104 -19.11 -1.91 -14.50
C SER A 104 -19.73 -3.30 -14.36
N GLN A 105 -19.55 -3.94 -13.20
CA GLN A 105 -20.20 -5.21 -12.80
C GLN A 105 -21.17 -4.95 -11.66
#